data_AF-A0A5B0QM81-F1
#
_entry.id   AF-A0A5B0QM81-F1
#
_cell.length_a   1.000
_cell.length_b   1.000
_cell.length_c   1.000
_cell.angle_alpha   90.00
_cell.angle_beta   90.00
_cell.angle_gamma   90.00
#
_symmetry.space_group_name_H-M   'P 1'
#
loop_
_entity.id
_entity.type
_entity.pdbx_description
1 polymer ?
#
loop_
_entity_poly.entity_id
_entity_poly.type
_entity_poly.pdbx_seq_one_letter_code
_entity_poly.pdbx_strand_id
1 'polypeptide(L)'
;MALSDIRIFRLLVQLALMTLSLSVIGLCIKAMNELAEDRRKVANLFPLGRILARPIVGVGIALVITCIGIIVVAILNSIYILKDRFPQAIRKRCPQSMSTKTMSVFAVILTPINIVQSYLTAGQSSRVTSSVVSEATIEQILEYTGRSLRYKDMVVVVDYTVISWIILLLLIVGIVIESSKFSRPEYGDTTKEQLSA
;
A
#
# COMPACT_ATOMS: atom_id res chain seq x y z
N MET A 1 -2.60 -27.72 13.44
CA MET A 1 -3.32 -26.43 13.35
C MET A 1 -4.75 -26.76 12.97
N ALA A 2 -5.73 -26.38 13.76
CA ALA A 2 -7.12 -26.69 13.45
C ALA A 2 -7.58 -25.86 12.23
N LEU A 3 -8.51 -26.39 11.43
CA LEU A 3 -9.08 -25.71 10.26
C LEU A 3 -9.70 -24.33 10.60
N SER A 4 -10.14 -24.14 11.85
CA SER A 4 -10.58 -22.86 12.41
C SER A 4 -9.45 -21.82 12.47
N ASP A 5 -8.26 -22.24 12.90
CA ASP A 5 -7.10 -21.36 13.13
C ASP A 5 -6.62 -20.77 11.79
N ILE A 6 -6.61 -21.59 10.74
CA ILE A 6 -6.21 -21.17 9.39
C ILE A 6 -7.22 -20.16 8.82
N ARG A 7 -8.53 -20.35 9.04
CA ARG A 7 -9.56 -19.40 8.60
C ARG A 7 -9.43 -18.06 9.31
N ILE A 8 -9.23 -18.08 10.63
CA ILE A 8 -9.03 -16.86 11.44
C ILE A 8 -7.77 -16.13 10.97
N PHE A 9 -6.67 -16.86 10.76
CA PHE A 9 -5.42 -16.27 10.31
C PHE A 9 -5.54 -15.61 8.92
N ARG A 10 -6.23 -16.23 7.97
CA ARG A 10 -6.50 -15.62 6.66
C ARG A 10 -7.34 -14.35 6.76
N LEU A 11 -8.35 -14.33 7.63
CA LEU A 11 -9.16 -13.14 7.88
C LEU A 11 -8.31 -12.02 8.50
N LEU A 12 -7.42 -12.35 9.43
CA LEU A 12 -6.48 -11.38 10.01
C LEU A 12 -5.56 -10.79 8.95
N VAL A 13 -5.05 -11.59 8.01
CA VAL A 13 -4.24 -11.09 6.88
C VAL A 13 -5.06 -10.13 6.00
N GLN A 14 -6.32 -10.46 5.67
CA GLN A 14 -7.16 -9.54 4.89
C GLN A 14 -7.45 -8.24 5.64
N LEU A 15 -7.70 -8.31 6.95
CA LEU A 15 -7.95 -7.14 7.78
C LEU A 15 -6.70 -6.25 7.89
N ALA A 16 -5.53 -6.86 8.06
CA ALA A 16 -4.24 -6.15 8.06
C ALA A 16 -3.99 -5.46 6.71
N LEU A 17 -4.25 -6.14 5.58
CA LEU A 17 -4.14 -5.54 4.26
C LEU A 17 -5.07 -4.34 4.10
N MET A 18 -6.34 -4.45 4.49
CA MET A 18 -7.29 -3.33 4.40
C MET A 18 -6.87 -2.13 5.25
N THR A 19 -6.50 -2.37 6.51
CA THR A 19 -6.14 -1.31 7.45
C THR A 19 -4.87 -0.58 7.01
N LEU A 20 -3.82 -1.32 6.63
CA LEU A 20 -2.58 -0.71 6.15
C LEU A 20 -2.77 0.02 4.81
N SER A 21 -3.58 -0.52 3.89
CA SER A 21 -3.92 0.17 2.64
C SER A 21 -4.68 1.48 2.90
N LEU A 22 -5.60 1.51 3.87
CA LEU A 22 -6.28 2.75 4.29
C LEU A 22 -5.30 3.77 4.90
N SER A 23 -4.35 3.31 5.72
CA SER A 23 -3.29 4.16 6.29
C SER A 23 -2.44 4.80 5.20
N VAL A 24 -2.01 4.02 4.19
CA VAL A 24 -1.24 4.54 3.04
C VAL A 24 -2.03 5.61 2.29
N ILE A 25 -3.31 5.37 2.01
CA ILE A 25 -4.17 6.37 1.35
C ILE A 25 -4.22 7.67 2.17
N GLY A 26 -4.45 7.58 3.49
CA GLY A 26 -4.48 8.73 4.38
C GLY A 26 -3.17 9.50 4.41
N LEU A 27 -2.02 8.81 4.46
CA LEU A 27 -0.70 9.42 4.43
C LEU A 27 -0.39 10.08 3.08
N CYS A 28 -0.79 9.48 1.96
CA CYS A 28 -0.64 10.09 0.64
C CYS A 28 -1.48 11.38 0.53
N ILE A 29 -2.71 11.38 1.05
CA ILE A 29 -3.56 12.60 1.10
C ILE A 29 -2.90 13.68 1.97
N LYS A 30 -2.38 13.29 3.14
CA LYS A 30 -1.66 14.21 4.03
C LYS A 30 -0.45 14.83 3.34
N ALA A 31 0.39 14.02 2.67
CA ALA A 31 1.56 14.49 1.93
C ALA A 31 1.18 15.46 0.80
N MET A 32 0.08 15.19 0.09
CA MET A 32 -0.42 16.10 -0.95
C MET A 32 -0.91 17.44 -0.39
N ASN A 33 -1.57 17.42 0.77
CA ASN A 33 -2.03 18.63 1.45
C ASN A 33 -0.84 19.47 1.96
N GLU A 34 0.16 18.84 2.57
CA GLU A 34 1.39 19.51 3.00
C GLU A 34 2.11 20.14 1.80
N LEU A 35 2.22 19.41 0.68
CA LEU A 35 2.81 19.93 -0.55
C LEU A 35 2.02 21.11 -1.13
N ALA A 36 0.69 21.09 -1.04
CA ALA A 36 -0.16 22.19 -1.49
C ALA A 36 0.00 23.44 -0.60
N GLU A 37 0.11 23.25 0.70
CA GLU A 37 0.38 24.33 1.65
C GLU A 37 1.77 24.93 1.42
N ASP A 38 2.78 24.09 1.18
CA ASP A 38 4.14 24.53 0.87
C ASP A 38 4.21 25.30 -0.45
N ARG A 39 3.46 24.86 -1.47
CA ARG A 39 3.31 25.62 -2.72
C ARG A 39 2.71 27.00 -2.50
N ARG A 40 1.72 27.13 -1.61
CA ARG A 40 1.11 28.43 -1.26
C ARG A 40 2.10 29.33 -0.53
N LYS A 41 2.85 28.79 0.45
CA LYS A 41 3.88 29.53 1.19
C LYS A 41 4.99 30.02 0.26
N VAL A 42 5.49 29.15 -0.62
CA VAL A 42 6.52 29.52 -1.60
C VAL A 42 6.01 30.56 -2.60
N ALA A 43 4.77 30.45 -3.08
CA ALA A 43 4.18 31.46 -3.97
C ALA A 43 4.03 32.83 -3.29
N ASN A 44 3.75 32.86 -1.98
CA ASN A 44 3.66 34.09 -1.19
C ASN A 44 5.04 34.74 -0.94
N LEU A 45 6.09 33.94 -0.78
CA LEU A 45 7.46 34.40 -0.53
C LEU A 45 8.20 34.76 -1.84
N PHE A 46 7.94 34.01 -2.91
CA PHE A 46 8.54 34.19 -4.23
C PHE A 46 7.43 34.21 -5.28
N PRO A 47 6.98 35.40 -5.73
CA PRO A 47 6.07 35.48 -6.86
C PRO A 47 6.77 34.84 -8.08
N LEU A 48 6.22 33.72 -8.58
CA LEU A 48 6.74 32.82 -9.63
C LEU A 48 7.54 31.57 -9.17
N GLY A 49 7.73 31.34 -7.86
CA GLY A 49 8.33 30.11 -7.35
C GLY A 49 7.43 28.88 -7.57
N ARG A 50 7.98 27.79 -8.14
CA ARG A 50 7.27 26.53 -8.41
C ARG A 50 7.96 25.36 -7.72
N ILE A 51 7.20 24.56 -6.95
CA ILE A 51 7.69 23.28 -6.39
C ILE A 51 7.41 22.14 -7.37
N LEU A 52 8.46 21.64 -7.99
CA LEU A 52 8.48 20.46 -8.87
C LEU A 52 8.63 19.19 -8.04
N ALA A 53 7.49 18.64 -7.63
CA ALA A 53 7.36 17.34 -6.96
C ALA A 53 6.55 16.34 -7.82
N ARG A 54 6.52 16.53 -9.15
CA ARG A 54 5.76 15.68 -10.07
C ARG A 54 6.04 14.16 -9.95
N PRO A 55 7.28 13.68 -9.79
CA PRO A 55 7.53 12.25 -9.73
C PRO A 55 6.98 11.59 -8.44
N ILE A 56 7.14 12.23 -7.27
CA ILE A 56 6.62 11.68 -6.01
C ILE A 56 5.08 11.67 -5.98
N VAL A 57 4.44 12.71 -6.56
CA VAL A 57 2.97 12.79 -6.66
C VAL A 57 2.42 11.70 -7.59
N GLY A 58 3.07 11.46 -8.74
CA GLY A 58 2.65 10.40 -9.66
C GLY A 58 2.72 9.01 -9.03
N VAL A 59 3.79 8.74 -8.29
CA VAL A 59 3.96 7.47 -7.54
C VAL A 59 2.92 7.36 -6.42
N GLY A 60 2.66 8.43 -5.68
CA GLY A 60 1.62 8.45 -4.65
C GLY A 60 0.22 8.16 -5.20
N ILE A 61 -0.14 8.70 -6.38
CA ILE A 61 -1.42 8.41 -7.03
C ILE A 61 -1.50 6.93 -7.44
N ALA A 62 -0.45 6.39 -8.07
CA ALA A 62 -0.40 4.98 -8.45
C ALA A 62 -0.53 4.05 -7.23
N LEU A 63 0.10 4.43 -6.12
CA LEU A 63 0.01 3.72 -4.85
C LEU A 63 -1.41 3.74 -4.27
N VAL A 64 -2.08 4.90 -4.29
CA VAL A 64 -3.48 5.04 -3.83
C VAL A 64 -4.41 4.15 -4.65
N ILE A 65 -4.31 4.16 -5.98
CA ILE A 65 -5.14 3.33 -6.86
C ILE A 65 -4.91 1.85 -6.56
N THR A 66 -3.66 1.45 -6.37
CA THR A 66 -3.29 0.07 -6.04
C THR A 66 -3.86 -0.34 -4.67
N CYS A 67 -3.77 0.52 -3.66
CA CYS A 67 -4.32 0.29 -2.33
C CYS A 67 -5.86 0.14 -2.34
N ILE A 68 -6.57 0.94 -3.14
CA ILE A 68 -8.02 0.78 -3.32
C ILE A 68 -8.34 -0.60 -3.90
N GLY A 69 -7.58 -1.05 -4.91
CA GLY A 69 -7.74 -2.39 -5.48
C GLY A 69 -7.51 -3.51 -4.46
N ILE A 70 -6.47 -3.37 -3.62
CA ILE A 70 -6.17 -4.32 -2.53
C ILE A 70 -7.33 -4.37 -1.53
N ILE A 71 -7.91 -3.23 -1.14
CA ILE A 71 -9.06 -3.18 -0.22
C ILE A 71 -10.27 -3.93 -0.81
N VAL A 72 -10.62 -3.66 -2.07
CA VAL A 72 -11.75 -4.34 -2.73
C VAL A 72 -11.55 -5.85 -2.75
N VAL A 73 -10.35 -6.31 -3.12
CA VAL A 73 -10.02 -7.73 -3.14
C VAL A 73 -10.04 -8.34 -1.73
N ALA A 74 -9.54 -7.62 -0.73
CA ALA A 74 -9.54 -8.09 0.66
C ALA A 74 -10.96 -8.25 1.21
N ILE A 75 -11.89 -7.35 0.86
CA ILE A 75 -13.32 -7.49 1.18
C ILE A 75 -13.91 -8.74 0.51
N LEU A 76 -13.68 -8.89 -0.80
CA LEU A 76 -14.19 -10.06 -1.55
C LEU A 76 -13.65 -11.38 -0.99
N ASN A 77 -12.36 -11.43 -0.64
CA ASN A 77 -11.73 -12.60 -0.02
C ASN A 77 -12.26 -12.86 1.39
N SER A 78 -12.53 -11.81 2.18
CA SER A 78 -13.12 -11.96 3.52
C SER A 78 -14.53 -12.55 3.45
N ILE A 79 -15.36 -12.09 2.50
CA ILE A 79 -16.68 -12.68 2.23
C ILE A 79 -16.56 -14.15 1.81
N TYR A 80 -15.54 -14.50 1.02
CA TYR A 80 -15.27 -15.88 0.62
C TYR A 80 -14.83 -16.77 1.80
N ILE A 81 -14.02 -16.27 2.74
CA ILE A 81 -13.61 -17.06 3.91
C ILE A 81 -14.80 -17.28 4.86
N LEU A 82 -15.72 -16.30 4.93
CA LEU A 82 -16.96 -16.35 5.73
C LEU A 82 -18.12 -17.10 5.03
N LYS A 83 -17.84 -17.79 3.92
CA LYS A 83 -18.80 -18.46 3.01
C LYS A 83 -19.76 -19.47 3.67
N ASP A 84 -19.51 -19.90 4.90
CA ASP A 84 -20.44 -20.75 5.67
C ASP A 84 -21.62 -19.98 6.29
N ARG A 85 -21.61 -18.64 6.27
CA ARG A 85 -22.73 -17.80 6.74
C ARG A 85 -23.54 -17.09 5.65
N PHE A 86 -23.20 -17.25 4.36
CA PHE A 86 -23.82 -16.52 3.24
C PHE A 86 -24.48 -17.44 2.19
N PRO A 87 -25.57 -16.98 1.51
CA PRO A 87 -26.38 -17.81 0.61
C PRO A 87 -25.64 -18.31 -0.65
N GLN A 88 -26.03 -19.49 -1.13
CA GLN A 88 -25.37 -20.27 -2.19
C GLN A 88 -25.12 -19.52 -3.52
N ALA A 89 -25.88 -18.45 -3.83
CA ALA A 89 -25.71 -17.66 -5.05
C ALA A 89 -24.33 -16.98 -5.16
N ILE A 90 -23.75 -16.56 -4.02
CA ILE A 90 -22.41 -15.95 -3.96
C ILE A 90 -21.32 -17.03 -4.09
N ARG A 91 -21.61 -18.28 -3.65
CA ARG A 91 -20.65 -19.40 -3.66
C ARG A 91 -20.17 -19.80 -5.06
N LYS A 92 -20.98 -19.61 -6.11
CA LYS A 92 -20.65 -19.98 -7.50
C LYS A 92 -19.88 -18.90 -8.28
N ARG A 93 -19.96 -17.63 -7.85
CA ARG A 93 -19.36 -16.49 -8.59
C ARG A 93 -17.89 -16.22 -8.24
N CYS A 94 -17.38 -16.76 -7.13
CA CYS A 94 -15.99 -16.55 -6.69
C CYS A 94 -15.22 -17.88 -6.60
N PRO A 95 -14.44 -18.25 -7.63
CA PRO A 95 -13.65 -19.48 -7.60
C PRO A 95 -12.54 -19.41 -6.55
N GLN A 96 -12.20 -20.55 -5.94
CA GLN A 96 -11.22 -20.65 -4.85
C GLN A 96 -9.82 -20.14 -5.25
N SER A 97 -9.48 -20.21 -6.53
CA SER A 97 -8.22 -19.67 -7.07
C SER A 97 -8.20 -18.14 -7.24
N MET A 98 -9.33 -17.45 -7.05
CA MET A 98 -9.43 -16.00 -7.29
C MET A 98 -8.62 -15.21 -6.26
N SER A 99 -8.60 -15.66 -5.00
CA SER A 99 -7.85 -15.02 -3.91
C SER A 99 -6.35 -14.98 -4.21
N THR A 100 -5.73 -16.14 -4.47
CA THR A 100 -4.30 -16.22 -4.78
C THR A 100 -3.93 -15.46 -6.04
N LYS A 101 -4.73 -15.60 -7.11
CA LYS A 101 -4.46 -14.90 -8.38
C LYS A 101 -4.51 -13.39 -8.21
N THR A 102 -5.53 -12.86 -7.54
CA THR A 102 -5.66 -11.42 -7.33
C THR A 102 -4.57 -10.86 -6.43
N MET A 103 -4.23 -11.53 -5.33
CA MET A 103 -3.09 -11.14 -4.49
C MET A 103 -1.77 -11.13 -5.26
N SER A 104 -1.52 -12.14 -6.11
CA SER A 104 -0.32 -12.20 -6.94
C SER A 104 -0.27 -11.05 -7.95
N VAL A 105 -1.39 -10.70 -8.60
CA VAL A 105 -1.43 -9.55 -9.51
C VAL A 105 -1.09 -8.26 -8.76
N PHE A 106 -1.69 -8.03 -7.58
CA PHE A 106 -1.38 -6.83 -6.80
C PHE A 106 0.06 -6.82 -6.26
N ALA A 107 0.63 -7.96 -5.89
CA ALA A 107 2.04 -8.05 -5.51
C ALA A 107 2.96 -7.67 -6.69
N VAL A 108 2.66 -8.17 -7.89
CA VAL A 108 3.42 -7.84 -9.11
C VAL A 108 3.29 -6.35 -9.48
N ILE A 109 2.10 -5.75 -9.32
CA ILE A 109 1.89 -4.31 -9.58
C ILE A 109 2.58 -3.44 -8.52
N LEU A 110 2.48 -3.82 -7.24
CA LEU A 110 3.01 -3.04 -6.13
C LEU A 110 4.54 -3.05 -6.08
N THR A 111 5.18 -4.14 -6.53
CA THR A 111 6.65 -4.27 -6.51
C THR A 111 7.38 -3.13 -7.25
N PRO A 112 7.12 -2.85 -8.55
CA PRO A 112 7.79 -1.75 -9.24
C PRO A 112 7.44 -0.38 -8.64
N ILE A 113 6.21 -0.19 -8.12
CA ILE A 113 5.81 1.05 -7.43
C ILE A 113 6.70 1.24 -6.19
N ASN A 114 6.86 0.21 -5.37
CA ASN A 114 7.70 0.26 -4.17
C ASN A 114 9.18 0.52 -4.48
N ILE A 115 9.71 -0.09 -5.54
CA ILE A 115 11.11 0.14 -5.98
C ILE A 115 11.30 1.60 -6.40
N VAL A 116 10.43 2.11 -7.29
CA VAL A 116 10.52 3.49 -7.77
C VAL A 116 10.34 4.46 -6.60
N GLN A 117 9.38 4.22 -5.71
CA GLN A 117 9.14 5.06 -4.55
C GLN A 117 10.35 5.08 -3.61
N SER A 118 10.96 3.92 -3.34
CA SER A 118 12.13 3.83 -2.47
C SER A 118 13.33 4.56 -3.08
N TYR A 119 13.52 4.44 -4.40
CA TYR A 119 14.54 5.18 -5.13
C TYR A 119 14.32 6.70 -5.05
N LEU A 120 13.08 7.16 -5.24
CA LEU A 120 12.75 8.58 -5.12
C LEU A 120 12.93 9.09 -3.69
N THR A 121 12.44 8.36 -2.69
CA THR A 121 12.57 8.74 -1.28
C THR A 121 14.04 8.82 -0.85
N ALA A 122 14.87 7.83 -1.25
CA ALA A 122 16.28 7.79 -0.86
C ALA A 122 17.16 8.77 -1.65
N GLY A 123 16.88 8.97 -2.94
CA GLY A 123 17.79 9.63 -3.88
C GLY A 123 17.36 11.01 -4.37
N GLN A 124 16.10 11.42 -4.16
CA GLN A 124 15.60 12.69 -4.71
C GLN A 124 15.16 13.69 -3.65
N SER A 125 15.18 14.96 -4.07
CA SER A 125 14.60 16.11 -3.40
C SER A 125 13.55 16.75 -4.29
N SER A 126 12.58 17.44 -3.68
CA SER A 126 11.71 18.34 -4.42
C SER A 126 12.54 19.51 -4.95
N ARG A 127 12.49 19.77 -6.26
CA ARG A 127 13.15 20.95 -6.84
C ARG A 127 12.23 22.16 -6.73
N VAL A 128 12.76 23.29 -6.27
CA VAL A 128 12.06 24.57 -6.29
C VAL A 128 12.69 25.42 -7.38
N THR A 129 11.94 25.72 -8.43
CA THR A 129 12.40 26.58 -9.52
C THR A 129 11.74 27.94 -9.44
N SER A 130 12.50 29.01 -9.59
CA SER A 130 12.00 30.38 -9.74
C SER A 130 12.56 30.96 -11.03
N SER A 131 11.76 31.74 -11.75
CA SER A 131 12.23 32.52 -12.90
C SER A 131 13.04 33.76 -12.49
N VAL A 132 13.08 34.08 -11.20
CA VAL A 132 13.66 35.33 -10.66
C VAL A 132 14.89 35.07 -9.78
N VAL A 133 14.97 33.89 -9.17
CA VAL A 133 15.99 33.56 -8.16
C VAL A 133 16.67 32.24 -8.51
N SER A 134 18.01 32.20 -8.42
CA SER A 134 18.78 30.98 -8.70
C SER A 134 18.42 29.84 -7.75
N GLU A 135 18.47 28.59 -8.22
CA GLU A 135 18.19 27.39 -7.42
C GLU A 135 19.05 27.34 -6.13
N ALA A 136 20.31 27.77 -6.21
CA ALA A 136 21.23 27.82 -5.06
C ALA A 136 20.79 28.80 -3.97
N THR A 137 20.23 29.95 -4.35
CA THR A 137 19.71 30.95 -3.41
C THR A 137 18.42 30.45 -2.74
N ILE A 138 17.62 29.66 -3.45
CA ILE A 138 16.41 29.04 -2.90
C ILE A 138 16.78 27.94 -1.89
N GLU A 139 17.76 27.09 -2.21
CA GLU A 139 18.29 26.09 -1.27
C GLU A 139 18.84 26.75 0.01
N GLN A 140 19.62 27.83 -0.11
CA GLN A 140 20.09 28.58 1.06
C GLN A 140 18.93 29.15 1.89
N ILE A 141 17.90 29.74 1.28
CA ILE A 141 16.76 30.30 2.02
C ILE A 141 15.94 29.19 2.70
N LEU A 142 15.87 28.00 2.10
CA LEU A 142 15.26 26.81 2.71
C LEU A 142 16.08 26.26 3.87
N GLU A 143 17.40 26.24 3.76
CA GLU A 143 18.30 25.91 4.88
C GLU A 143 18.13 26.91 6.05
N TYR A 144 18.05 28.21 5.76
CA TYR A 144 17.80 29.25 6.78
C TYR A 144 16.41 29.14 7.44
N THR A 145 15.43 28.56 6.75
CA THR A 145 14.10 28.28 7.30
C THR A 145 14.00 26.90 7.95
N GLY A 146 15.09 26.14 8.01
CA GLY A 146 15.17 24.81 8.65
C GLY A 146 14.39 23.72 7.93
N ARG A 147 14.06 23.91 6.65
CA ARG A 147 13.25 22.96 5.87
C ARG A 147 14.10 22.23 4.85
N SER A 148 14.12 20.91 4.95
CA SER A 148 14.73 20.06 3.93
C SER A 148 13.74 19.79 2.79
N LEU A 149 14.24 19.91 1.56
CA LEU A 149 13.53 19.51 0.35
C LEU A 149 13.71 18.02 0.02
N ARG A 150 14.57 17.30 0.76
CA ARG A 150 14.83 15.88 0.49
C ARG A 150 13.65 15.04 0.95
N TYR A 151 13.17 14.14 0.10
CA TYR A 151 12.02 13.30 0.42
C TYR A 151 12.28 12.37 1.61
N LYS A 152 13.52 11.93 1.82
CA LYS A 152 13.92 11.15 3.00
C LYS A 152 13.75 11.88 4.34
N ASP A 153 13.74 13.21 4.33
CA ASP A 153 13.61 14.02 5.54
C ASP A 153 12.12 14.34 5.82
N MET A 154 11.22 14.02 4.86
CA MET A 154 9.78 14.13 5.02
C MET A 154 9.23 12.84 5.64
N VAL A 155 8.95 12.89 6.95
CA VAL A 155 8.45 11.73 7.74
C VAL A 155 7.26 11.05 7.06
N VAL A 156 6.28 11.82 6.57
CA VAL A 156 5.09 11.27 5.90
C VAL A 156 5.46 10.43 4.67
N VAL A 157 6.48 10.85 3.91
CA VAL A 157 6.97 10.15 2.71
C VAL A 157 7.68 8.85 3.07
N VAL A 158 8.48 8.87 4.12
CA VAL A 158 9.14 7.67 4.65
C VAL A 158 8.09 6.68 5.17
N ASP A 159 7.11 7.15 5.95
CA ASP A 159 6.08 6.32 6.57
C ASP A 159 5.25 5.55 5.54
N TYR A 160 4.69 6.23 4.53
CA TYR A 160 3.89 5.52 3.52
C TYR A 160 4.76 4.62 2.63
N THR A 161 6.07 4.86 2.54
CA THR A 161 7.01 3.96 1.85
C THR A 161 7.26 2.69 2.63
N VAL A 162 7.53 2.79 3.93
CA VAL A 162 7.74 1.63 4.79
C VAL A 162 6.45 0.79 4.86
N ILE A 163 5.30 1.41 5.07
CA ILE A 163 4.02 0.70 5.15
C ILE A 163 3.71 -0.01 3.84
N SER A 164 4.02 0.59 2.69
CA SER A 164 3.81 -0.07 1.39
C SER A 164 4.66 -1.33 1.20
N TRP A 165 5.88 -1.37 1.73
CA TRP A 165 6.68 -2.60 1.78
C TRP A 165 6.08 -3.65 2.71
N ILE A 166 5.53 -3.25 3.86
CA ILE A 166 4.82 -4.16 4.77
C ILE A 166 3.60 -4.78 4.08
N ILE A 167 2.84 -3.99 3.30
CA ILE A 167 1.72 -4.50 2.50
C ILE A 167 2.20 -5.55 1.50
N LEU A 168 3.32 -5.32 0.81
CA LEU A 168 3.89 -6.29 -0.13
C LEU A 168 4.27 -7.60 0.58
N LEU A 169 4.92 -7.53 1.74
CA LEU A 169 5.25 -8.70 2.54
C LEU A 169 4.00 -9.47 2.98
N LEU A 170 2.94 -8.76 3.41
CA LEU A 170 1.66 -9.37 3.77
C LEU A 170 0.97 -10.03 2.58
N LEU A 171 1.06 -9.46 1.38
CA LEU A 171 0.56 -10.09 0.15
C LEU A 171 1.31 -11.41 -0.12
N ILE A 172 2.64 -11.42 0.00
CA ILE A 172 3.45 -12.64 -0.17
C ILE A 172 3.06 -13.70 0.88
N VAL A 173 2.94 -13.29 2.15
CA VAL A 173 2.48 -14.18 3.23
C VAL A 173 1.08 -14.74 2.91
N GLY A 174 0.15 -13.91 2.46
CA GLY A 174 -1.19 -14.31 2.03
C GLY A 174 -1.17 -15.35 0.90
N ILE A 175 -0.34 -15.12 -0.13
CA ILE A 175 -0.14 -16.05 -1.25
C ILE A 175 0.39 -17.40 -0.76
N VAL A 176 1.40 -17.40 0.12
CA VAL A 176 2.00 -18.62 0.67
C VAL A 176 0.98 -19.42 1.48
N ILE A 177 0.19 -18.75 2.33
CA ILE A 177 -0.87 -19.39 3.12
C ILE A 177 -1.89 -20.06 2.20
N GLU A 178 -2.42 -19.34 1.21
CA GLU A 178 -3.41 -19.86 0.27
C GLU A 178 -2.86 -21.00 -0.61
N SER A 179 -1.56 -20.98 -0.92
CA SER A 179 -0.88 -22.01 -1.71
C SER A 179 -0.48 -23.25 -0.90
N SER A 180 -0.44 -23.15 0.44
CA SER A 180 0.00 -24.24 1.31
C SER A 180 -0.99 -25.42 1.32
N LYS A 181 -0.48 -26.64 1.49
CA LYS A 181 -1.29 -27.87 1.50
C LYS A 181 -2.40 -27.89 2.57
N PHE A 182 -2.20 -27.17 3.68
CA PHE A 182 -3.17 -27.03 4.78
C PHE A 182 -4.41 -26.18 4.41
N SER A 183 -4.39 -25.55 3.24
CA SER A 183 -5.50 -24.75 2.72
C SER A 183 -6.48 -25.54 1.86
N ARG A 184 -6.20 -26.82 1.58
CA ARG A 184 -7.04 -27.70 0.77
C ARG A 184 -8.11 -28.40 1.63
N PRO A 185 -9.38 -28.45 1.19
CA PRO A 185 -10.45 -29.11 1.92
C PRO A 185 -10.21 -30.62 2.14
N GLU A 186 -9.41 -31.28 1.29
CA GLU A 186 -9.06 -32.70 1.38
C GLU A 186 -8.33 -33.10 2.68
N TYR A 187 -7.67 -32.15 3.35
CA TYR A 187 -6.98 -32.41 4.63
C TYR A 187 -7.90 -32.27 5.86
N GLY A 188 -9.15 -31.86 5.67
CA GLY A 188 -10.15 -31.78 6.74
C GLY A 188 -10.92 -33.07 6.99
N ASP A 189 -11.11 -33.90 5.96
CA ASP A 189 -11.87 -35.15 6.07
C ASP A 189 -10.99 -36.33 6.47
N THR A 190 -9.73 -36.38 6.02
CA THR A 190 -8.80 -37.47 6.37
C THR A 190 -8.43 -37.51 7.85
N THR A 191 -8.40 -36.36 8.54
CA THR A 191 -8.16 -36.33 9.99
C THR A 191 -9.41 -36.68 10.81
N LYS A 192 -10.61 -36.52 10.23
CA LYS A 192 -11.84 -36.95 10.89
C LYS A 192 -12.02 -38.47 10.79
N GLU A 193 -11.74 -39.06 9.63
CA GLU A 193 -11.84 -40.52 9.46
C GLU A 193 -10.84 -41.29 10.33
N GLN A 194 -9.63 -40.77 10.56
CA GLN A 194 -8.65 -41.41 11.45
C GLN A 194 -8.93 -41.27 12.95
N LEU A 195 -9.81 -40.35 13.36
CA LEU A 195 -10.23 -40.21 14.76
C LEU A 195 -11.54 -40.97 15.07
N SER A 196 -12.18 -41.53 14.06
CA SER A 196 -13.41 -42.32 14.16
C SER A 196 -13.24 -43.79 13.76
N ALA A 197 -11.99 -44.26 13.58
CA ALA A 197 -11.62 -45.66 13.42
C ALA A 197 -10.78 -46.11 14.62
#